data_AF-A0A662SHV9-F1
#
_entry.id   AF-A0A662SHV9-F1
#
_cell.length_a   1.000
_cell.length_b   1.000
_cell.length_c   1.000
_cell.angle_alpha   90.00
_cell.angle_beta   90.00
_cell.angle_gamma   90.00
#
_symmetry.space_group_name_H-M   'P 1'
#
loop_
_entity.id
_entity.type
_entity.pdbx_description
1 polymer ?
#
loop_
_entity_poly.entity_id
_entity_poly.type
_entity_poly.pdbx_seq_one_letter_code
_entity_poly.pdbx_strand_id
1 'polypeptide(L)'
;MPPNLVNLISYPPNSIIFLTLLAIMLNFIMAIVTKFTIDIEKLKKYSEQRKEFMRLKYELKLKGKKGELKIKKLESKMKSVEQELMMMQLKQSLITPLPMLLVFMLLRRVYGSIPVASLPFKLPFSSFLHRGSPLSEYEVGFIGFYFIVSIAFSPIIQKALGTSPT
;
A
#
# COMPACT_ATOMS: atom_id res chain seq x y z
N MET A 1 -32.10 -15.22 -29.20
CA MET A 1 -30.86 -15.13 -28.40
C MET A 1 -31.27 -14.75 -27.00
N PRO A 2 -30.97 -15.56 -25.96
CA PRO A 2 -31.36 -15.20 -24.60
C PRO A 2 -30.70 -13.87 -24.23
N PRO A 3 -31.37 -13.00 -23.45
CA PRO A 3 -30.79 -11.75 -23.01
C PRO A 3 -29.53 -12.06 -22.22
N ASN A 4 -28.38 -11.66 -22.76
CA ASN A 4 -27.08 -11.86 -22.14
C ASN A 4 -27.14 -11.32 -20.70
N LEU A 5 -26.94 -12.17 -19.69
CA LEU A 5 -26.88 -11.81 -18.27
C LEU A 5 -25.98 -10.58 -18.01
N VAL A 6 -24.98 -10.40 -18.88
CA VAL A 6 -24.08 -9.25 -18.95
C VAL A 6 -24.84 -7.93 -19.11
N ASN A 7 -25.83 -7.83 -20.00
CA ASN A 7 -26.58 -6.60 -20.23
C ASN A 7 -27.52 -6.26 -19.06
N LEU A 8 -28.06 -7.26 -18.35
CA LEU A 8 -28.94 -7.02 -17.21
C LEU A 8 -28.18 -6.47 -15.99
N ILE A 9 -26.88 -6.73 -15.90
CA ILE A 9 -25.96 -6.26 -14.84
C ILE A 9 -25.23 -4.98 -15.26
N SER A 10 -25.26 -4.58 -16.54
CA SER A 10 -24.52 -3.42 -17.04
C SER A 10 -25.29 -2.09 -17.02
N TYR A 11 -26.63 -2.09 -16.96
CA TYR A 11 -27.43 -0.85 -16.92
C TYR A 11 -27.84 -0.45 -15.49
N PRO A 12 -27.78 0.86 -15.13
CA PRO A 12 -28.35 1.35 -13.88
C PRO A 12 -29.87 1.06 -13.85
N PRO A 13 -30.45 0.62 -12.72
CA PRO A 13 -29.93 0.59 -11.34
C PRO A 13 -29.31 -0.74 -10.88
N ASN A 14 -29.47 -1.83 -11.64
CA ASN A 14 -29.03 -3.18 -11.23
C ASN A 14 -27.50 -3.31 -11.17
N SER A 15 -26.78 -2.56 -12.03
CA SER A 15 -25.33 -2.48 -12.02
C SER A 15 -24.75 -1.92 -10.72
N ILE A 16 -25.43 -0.92 -10.13
CA ILE A 16 -24.99 -0.26 -8.90
C ILE A 16 -25.11 -1.21 -7.71
N ILE A 17 -26.24 -1.94 -7.62
CA ILE A 17 -26.49 -2.90 -6.55
C ILE A 17 -25.47 -4.04 -6.62
N PHE A 18 -25.21 -4.57 -7.81
CA PHE A 18 -24.24 -5.63 -8.02
C PHE A 18 -22.80 -5.20 -7.67
N LEU A 19 -22.38 -4.02 -8.15
CA LEU A 19 -21.05 -3.47 -7.84
C LEU A 19 -20.89 -3.17 -6.35
N THR A 20 -21.95 -2.69 -5.69
CA THR A 20 -21.94 -2.43 -4.24
C THR A 20 -21.82 -3.73 -3.47
N LEU A 21 -22.58 -4.76 -3.83
CA LEU A 21 -22.50 -6.07 -3.20
C LEU A 21 -21.13 -6.71 -3.39
N LEU A 22 -20.55 -6.60 -4.60
CA LEU A 22 -19.20 -7.07 -4.90
C LEU A 22 -18.14 -6.31 -4.09
N ALA A 23 -18.26 -4.98 -3.97
CA ALA A 23 -17.36 -4.16 -3.17
C ALA A 23 -17.43 -4.52 -1.68
N ILE A 24 -18.63 -4.76 -1.14
CA ILE A 24 -18.81 -5.22 0.24
C ILE A 24 -18.15 -6.58 0.44
N MET A 25 -18.37 -7.53 -0.48
CA MET A 25 -17.76 -8.86 -0.41
C MET A 25 -16.24 -8.81 -0.49
N LEU A 26 -15.68 -8.00 -1.39
CA LEU A 26 -14.23 -7.82 -1.50
C LEU A 26 -13.63 -7.19 -0.23
N ASN A 27 -14.27 -6.17 0.33
CA ASN A 27 -13.84 -5.57 1.59
C ASN A 27 -13.92 -6.56 2.75
N PHE A 28 -14.96 -7.41 2.76
CA PHE A 28 -15.12 -8.44 3.78
C PHE A 28 -14.01 -9.51 3.69
N ILE A 29 -13.73 -10.02 2.49
CA ILE A 29 -12.61 -10.94 2.25
C ILE A 29 -11.30 -10.29 2.67
N MET A 30 -11.09 -9.02 2.32
CA MET A 30 -9.88 -8.28 2.66
C MET A 30 -9.72 -8.10 4.18
N ALA A 31 -10.80 -7.78 4.89
CA ALA A 31 -10.80 -7.67 6.34
C ALA A 31 -10.48 -9.00 7.01
N ILE A 32 -11.01 -10.11 6.49
CA ILE A 32 -10.70 -11.46 6.95
C ILE A 32 -9.23 -11.79 6.72
N VAL A 33 -8.72 -11.60 5.49
CA VAL A 33 -7.30 -11.85 5.17
C VAL A 33 -6.39 -11.05 6.09
N THR A 34 -6.71 -9.78 6.34
CA THR A 34 -5.93 -8.92 7.24
C THR A 34 -5.96 -9.45 8.68
N LYS A 35 -7.15 -9.82 9.19
CA LYS A 35 -7.32 -10.37 10.54
C LYS A 35 -6.60 -11.70 10.73
N PHE A 36 -6.59 -12.56 9.71
CA PHE A 36 -5.88 -13.85 9.76
C PHE A 36 -4.36 -13.71 9.60
N THR A 37 -3.92 -12.73 8.81
CA THR A 37 -2.48 -12.56 8.52
C THR A 37 -1.76 -11.77 9.61
N ILE A 38 -2.48 -10.93 10.35
CA ILE A 38 -1.94 -10.03 11.37
C ILE A 38 -2.58 -10.30 12.72
N ASP A 39 -1.72 -10.63 13.69
CA ASP A 39 -2.11 -10.70 15.08
C ASP A 39 -2.27 -9.29 15.65
N ILE A 40 -3.51 -8.81 15.66
CA ILE A 40 -3.88 -7.45 16.09
C ILE A 40 -3.59 -7.24 17.58
N GLU A 41 -3.79 -8.27 18.41
CA GLU A 41 -3.54 -8.18 19.85
C GLU A 41 -2.04 -8.03 20.13
N LYS A 42 -1.22 -8.84 19.46
CA LYS A 42 0.23 -8.78 19.57
C LYS A 42 0.78 -7.47 19.02
N LEU A 43 0.24 -6.97 17.91
CA LEU A 43 0.57 -5.66 17.36
C LEU A 43 0.28 -4.53 18.37
N LYS A 44 -0.89 -4.55 19.00
CA LYS A 44 -1.28 -3.55 20.01
C LYS A 44 -0.33 -3.59 21.22
N LYS A 45 -0.09 -4.80 21.76
CA LYS A 45 0.81 -5.01 22.90
C LYS A 45 2.22 -4.50 22.61
N TYR A 46 2.80 -4.84 21.46
CA TYR A 46 4.14 -4.38 21.09
C TYR A 46 4.20 -2.89 20.77
N SER A 47 3.14 -2.32 20.20
CA SER A 47 3.05 -0.88 20.01
C SER A 47 3.04 -0.12 21.34
N GLU A 48 2.32 -0.63 22.35
CA GLU A 48 2.30 -0.06 23.70
C GLU A 48 3.68 -0.18 24.37
N GLN A 49 4.32 -1.36 24.30
CA GLN A 49 5.69 -1.56 24.81
C GLN A 49 6.70 -0.63 24.16
N ARG A 50 6.62 -0.43 22.84
CA ARG A 50 7.47 0.51 22.10
C ARG A 50 7.25 1.95 22.57
N LYS A 51 6.00 2.35 22.81
CA LYS A 51 5.66 3.70 23.29
C LYS A 51 6.20 3.95 24.71
N GLU A 52 6.06 2.98 25.61
CA GLU A 52 6.62 3.04 26.96
C GLU A 52 8.15 3.11 26.91
N PHE A 53 8.79 2.29 26.08
CA PHE A 53 10.23 2.32 25.88
C PHE A 53 10.73 3.67 25.34
N MET A 54 10.02 4.30 24.39
CA MET A 54 10.38 5.63 23.89
C MET A 54 10.27 6.71 24.98
N ARG A 55 9.27 6.63 25.87
CA ARG A 55 9.17 7.52 27.05
C ARG A 55 10.34 7.34 28.00
N LEU A 56 10.65 6.10 28.39
CA LEU A 56 11.78 5.78 29.26
C LEU A 56 13.11 6.20 28.63
N LYS A 57 13.29 6.01 27.32
CA LYS A 57 14.48 6.43 26.59
C LYS A 57 14.65 7.96 26.62
N TYR A 58 13.56 8.71 26.49
CA TYR A 58 13.58 10.17 26.63
C TYR A 58 13.98 10.60 28.04
N GLU A 59 13.35 10.03 29.08
CA GLU A 59 13.65 10.33 30.48
C GLU A 59 15.10 9.97 30.88
N LEU A 60 15.62 8.85 30.35
CA LEU A 60 16.99 8.41 30.63
C LEU A 60 18.03 9.24 29.87
N LYS A 61 17.71 9.76 28.68
CA LYS A 61 18.59 10.69 27.95
C LYS A 61 18.86 11.95 28.76
N LEU A 62 17.87 12.45 29.51
CA LEU A 62 18.00 13.60 30.40
C LEU A 62 18.97 13.35 31.58
N LYS A 63 19.29 12.08 31.88
CA LYS A 63 20.19 11.68 33.00
C LYS A 63 21.67 11.49 32.58
N GLY A 64 22.05 11.88 31.36
CA GLY A 64 23.45 11.88 30.88
C GLY A 64 24.09 10.50 30.73
N LYS A 65 25.42 10.40 30.90
CA LYS A 65 26.22 9.18 30.62
C LYS A 65 25.75 7.91 31.36
N LYS A 66 25.21 8.03 32.58
CA LYS A 66 24.63 6.89 33.33
C LYS A 66 23.32 6.39 32.71
N GLY A 67 22.58 7.26 32.03
CA GLY A 67 21.38 6.92 31.27
C GLY A 67 21.69 6.15 30.00
N GLU A 68 22.77 6.49 29.28
CA GLU A 68 23.16 5.84 28.03
C GLU A 68 23.45 4.33 28.16
N LEU A 69 24.15 3.93 29.23
CA LEU A 69 24.40 2.51 29.51
C LEU A 69 23.11 1.74 29.80
N LYS A 70 22.13 2.37 30.47
CA LYS A 70 20.81 1.78 30.72
C LYS A 70 19.99 1.71 29.44
N ILE A 71 20.05 2.73 28.58
CA ILE A 71 19.40 2.75 27.27
C ILE A 71 19.91 1.60 26.40
N LYS A 72 21.24 1.40 26.27
CA LYS A 72 21.81 0.29 25.48
C LYS A 72 21.33 -1.08 25.96
N LYS A 73 21.23 -1.28 27.28
CA LYS A 73 20.69 -2.54 27.85
C LYS A 73 19.20 -2.73 27.51
N LEU A 74 18.42 -1.66 27.57
CA LEU A 74 16.99 -1.70 27.22
C LEU A 74 16.76 -1.89 25.71
N GLU A 75 17.57 -1.26 24.85
CA GLU A 75 17.55 -1.47 23.39
C GLU A 75 17.82 -2.92 23.03
N SER A 76 18.82 -3.56 23.65
CA SER A 76 19.12 -4.97 23.43
C SER A 76 17.92 -5.87 23.76
N LYS A 77 17.19 -5.57 24.84
CA LYS A 77 15.97 -6.30 25.22
C LYS A 77 14.79 -6.02 24.28
N MET A 78 14.69 -4.80 23.74
CA MET A 78 13.60 -4.37 22.86
C MET A 78 13.82 -4.77 21.40
N LYS A 79 15.04 -5.16 21.02
CA LYS A 79 15.41 -5.51 19.65
C LYS A 79 14.50 -6.58 19.03
N SER A 80 14.15 -7.62 19.77
CA SER A 80 13.27 -8.69 19.28
C SER A 80 11.84 -8.19 19.04
N VAL A 81 11.32 -7.33 19.92
CA VAL A 81 10.00 -6.71 19.79
C VAL A 81 9.97 -5.75 18.60
N GLU A 82 11.03 -4.96 18.39
CA GLU A 82 11.15 -4.09 17.21
C GLU A 82 11.22 -4.88 15.91
N GLN A 83 11.98 -5.98 15.89
CA GLN A 83 12.04 -6.89 14.74
C GLN A 83 10.67 -7.48 14.43
N GLU A 84 9.94 -7.94 15.45
CA GLU A 84 8.63 -8.53 15.23
C GLU A 84 7.59 -7.49 14.77
N LEU A 85 7.62 -6.27 15.33
CA LEU A 85 6.83 -5.15 14.83
C LEU A 85 7.15 -4.83 13.37
N MET A 86 8.42 -4.80 12.99
CA MET A 86 8.84 -4.58 11.61
C MET A 86 8.27 -5.68 10.69
N MET A 87 8.34 -6.94 11.10
CA MET A 87 7.76 -8.04 10.32
C MET A 87 6.24 -7.94 10.19
N MET A 88 5.53 -7.54 11.25
CA MET A 88 4.08 -7.28 11.18
C MET A 88 3.75 -6.13 10.24
N GLN A 89 4.54 -5.04 10.27
CA GLN A 89 4.38 -3.92 9.36
C GLN A 89 4.66 -4.29 7.91
N LEU A 90 5.70 -5.12 7.66
CA LEU A 90 5.99 -5.61 6.32
C LEU A 90 4.89 -6.52 5.79
N LYS A 91 4.33 -7.41 6.62
CA LYS A 91 3.15 -8.19 6.25
C LYS A 91 2.00 -7.26 5.88
N GLN A 92 1.70 -6.26 6.71
CA GLN A 92 0.65 -5.28 6.42
C GLN A 92 0.90 -4.49 5.13
N SER A 93 2.14 -4.08 4.88
CA SER A 93 2.50 -3.32 3.68
C SER A 93 2.39 -4.15 2.40
N LEU A 94 2.51 -5.48 2.48
CA LEU A 94 2.31 -6.38 1.35
C LEU A 94 0.84 -6.70 1.10
N ILE A 95 0.03 -6.80 2.15
CA ILE A 95 -1.41 -7.07 2.03
C ILE A 95 -2.13 -5.83 1.49
N THR A 96 -1.87 -4.64 2.03
CA THR A 96 -2.53 -3.38 1.63
C THR A 96 -2.64 -3.13 0.11
N PRO A 97 -1.59 -3.36 -0.70
CA PRO A 97 -1.67 -3.14 -2.15
C PRO A 97 -2.36 -4.27 -2.94
N LEU A 98 -2.62 -5.47 -2.37
CA LEU A 98 -3.30 -6.56 -3.08
C LEU A 98 -4.60 -6.14 -3.79
N PRO A 99 -5.57 -5.48 -3.12
CA PRO A 99 -6.80 -5.07 -3.78
C PRO A 99 -6.53 -4.07 -4.92
N MET A 100 -5.58 -3.16 -4.73
CA MET A 100 -5.16 -2.23 -5.76
C MET A 100 -4.57 -2.97 -6.97
N LEU A 101 -3.74 -3.97 -6.75
CA LEU A 101 -3.14 -4.80 -7.81
C LEU A 101 -4.20 -5.60 -8.57
N LEU A 102 -5.24 -6.11 -7.91
CA LEU A 102 -6.36 -6.78 -8.57
C LEU A 102 -7.10 -5.82 -9.50
N VAL A 103 -7.37 -4.59 -9.05
CA VAL A 103 -7.96 -3.54 -9.88
C VAL A 103 -7.06 -3.24 -11.08
N PHE A 104 -5.76 -3.03 -10.88
CA PHE A 104 -4.81 -2.82 -11.97
C PHE A 104 -4.77 -3.98 -12.96
N MET A 105 -4.88 -5.23 -12.50
CA MET A 105 -4.90 -6.41 -13.37
C MET A 105 -6.13 -6.44 -14.28
N LEU A 106 -7.30 -6.09 -13.73
CA LEU A 106 -8.53 -5.97 -14.51
C LEU A 106 -8.45 -4.82 -15.52
N LEU A 107 -7.97 -3.65 -15.09
CA LEU A 107 -7.78 -2.49 -15.97
C LEU A 107 -6.76 -2.79 -17.07
N ARG A 108 -5.71 -3.55 -16.79
CA ARG A 108 -4.72 -3.96 -17.79
C ARG A 108 -5.35 -4.77 -18.92
N ARG A 109 -6.35 -5.60 -18.65
CA ARG A 109 -7.02 -6.40 -19.70
C ARG A 109 -7.82 -5.52 -20.68
N VAL A 110 -8.27 -4.35 -20.23
CA VAL A 110 -9.10 -3.42 -21.01
C VAL A 110 -8.26 -2.32 -21.66
N TYR A 111 -7.27 -1.78 -20.95
CA TYR A 111 -6.48 -0.61 -21.33
C TYR A 111 -5.00 -0.93 -21.61
N GLY A 112 -4.59 -2.19 -21.56
CA GLY A 112 -3.18 -2.59 -21.66
C GLY A 112 -2.51 -2.33 -23.02
N SER A 113 -3.30 -2.06 -24.06
CA SER A 113 -2.84 -1.73 -25.42
C SER A 113 -3.14 -0.29 -25.84
N ILE A 114 -3.71 0.53 -24.95
CA ILE A 114 -4.06 1.92 -25.26
C ILE A 114 -2.94 2.83 -24.72
N PRO A 115 -2.22 3.55 -25.59
CA PRO A 115 -1.24 4.54 -25.13
C PRO A 115 -1.98 5.69 -24.45
N VAL A 116 -1.62 5.99 -23.20
CA VAL A 116 -2.26 7.06 -22.40
C VAL A 116 -1.54 8.39 -22.61
N ALA A 117 -0.24 8.37 -22.84
CA ALA A 117 0.55 9.55 -23.16
C ALA A 117 1.68 9.21 -24.12
N SER A 118 1.94 10.07 -25.10
CA SER A 118 3.10 10.01 -25.98
C SER A 118 4.15 11.00 -25.49
N LEU A 119 5.35 10.53 -25.23
CA LEU A 119 6.48 11.34 -24.76
C LEU A 119 7.45 11.62 -25.91
N PRO A 120 8.02 12.84 -25.99
CA PRO A 120 9.03 13.17 -27.00
C PRO A 120 10.42 12.56 -26.69
N PHE A 121 10.56 11.86 -25.57
CA PHE A 121 11.80 11.21 -25.14
C PHE A 121 11.53 9.76 -24.71
N LYS A 122 12.54 8.89 -24.88
CA LYS A 122 12.48 7.50 -24.44
C LYS A 122 12.50 7.44 -22.91
N LEU A 123 11.57 6.70 -22.32
CA LEU A 123 11.57 6.49 -20.87
C LEU A 123 12.70 5.52 -20.45
N PRO A 124 13.52 5.87 -19.44
CA PRO A 124 14.39 4.88 -18.80
C PRO A 124 13.50 3.81 -18.15
N PHE A 125 13.92 2.54 -18.26
CA PHE A 125 13.13 1.38 -17.81
C PHE A 125 11.79 1.17 -18.54
N SER A 126 11.66 1.64 -19.78
CA SER A 126 10.50 1.39 -20.65
C SER A 126 10.08 -0.09 -20.65
N SER A 127 11.01 -1.03 -20.77
CA SER A 127 10.73 -2.47 -20.71
C SER A 127 10.04 -2.92 -19.41
N PHE A 128 10.36 -2.30 -18.26
CA PHE A 128 9.69 -2.59 -16.98
C PHE A 128 8.31 -1.93 -16.89
N LEU A 129 8.16 -0.71 -17.41
CA LEU A 129 6.89 0.04 -17.41
C LEU A 129 5.88 -0.53 -18.40
N HIS A 130 6.36 -1.12 -19.50
CA HIS A 130 5.54 -1.75 -20.53
C HIS A 130 5.19 -3.20 -20.20
N ARG A 131 5.93 -3.91 -19.33
CA ARG A 131 5.71 -5.33 -18.93
C ARG A 131 5.14 -6.22 -20.06
N GLY A 132 5.74 -6.19 -21.25
CA GLY A 132 5.32 -7.01 -22.40
C GLY A 132 4.01 -6.57 -23.09
N SER A 133 3.59 -5.31 -22.94
CA SER A 133 2.58 -4.69 -23.80
C SER A 133 3.20 -4.27 -25.15
N PRO A 134 2.42 -4.25 -26.25
CA PRO A 134 2.91 -3.88 -27.59
C PRO A 134 3.12 -2.36 -27.77
N LEU A 135 3.25 -1.60 -26.66
CA LEU A 135 3.39 -0.15 -26.66
C LEU A 135 4.80 0.27 -27.12
N SER A 136 4.87 1.38 -27.85
CA SER A 136 6.15 1.92 -28.34
C SER A 136 7.02 2.47 -27.19
N GLU A 137 8.35 2.51 -27.37
CA GLU A 137 9.30 3.07 -26.38
C GLU A 137 9.04 4.55 -26.02
N TYR A 138 8.23 5.22 -26.84
CA TYR A 138 7.80 6.62 -26.71
C TYR A 138 6.40 6.78 -26.14
N GLU A 139 5.71 5.69 -25.81
CA GLU A 139 4.34 5.71 -25.32
C GLU A 139 4.31 5.23 -23.87
N VAL A 140 3.41 5.77 -23.06
CA VAL A 140 3.23 5.35 -21.66
C VAL A 140 1.85 4.75 -21.50
N GLY A 141 1.82 3.49 -21.07
CA GLY A 141 0.58 2.86 -20.66
C GLY A 141 0.05 3.43 -19.34
N PHE A 142 -1.21 3.19 -19.04
CA PHE A 142 -1.89 3.67 -17.83
C PHE A 142 -1.11 3.41 -16.52
N ILE A 143 -0.48 2.24 -16.39
CA ILE A 143 0.30 1.87 -15.19
C ILE A 143 1.50 2.80 -15.03
N GLY A 144 2.29 2.99 -16.08
CA GLY A 144 3.48 3.85 -16.03
C GLY A 144 3.12 5.30 -15.77
N PHE A 145 2.04 5.79 -16.39
CA PHE A 145 1.55 7.15 -16.16
C PHE A 145 1.09 7.35 -14.71
N TYR A 146 0.33 6.40 -14.15
CA TYR A 146 -0.07 6.42 -12.74
C TYR A 146 1.14 6.45 -11.80
N PHE A 147 2.17 5.65 -12.06
CA PHE A 147 3.39 5.64 -11.24
C PHE A 147 4.12 6.97 -11.28
N ILE A 148 4.29 7.57 -12.46
CA ILE A 148 4.96 8.87 -12.63
C ILE A 148 4.21 9.96 -11.86
N VAL A 149 2.90 10.06 -12.07
CA VAL A 149 2.05 11.05 -11.36
C VAL A 149 2.10 10.81 -9.86
N SER A 150 2.02 9.55 -9.41
CA SER A 150 2.05 9.22 -7.99
C SER A 150 3.37 9.63 -7.33
N ILE A 151 4.51 9.41 -7.98
CA ILE A 151 5.83 9.81 -7.43
C ILE A 151 5.95 11.34 -7.38
N ALA A 152 5.50 12.04 -8.43
CA ALA A 152 5.58 13.49 -8.51
C ALA A 152 4.67 14.19 -7.46
N PHE A 153 3.44 13.71 -7.29
CA PHE A 153 2.44 14.35 -6.42
C PHE A 153 2.44 13.83 -4.98
N SER A 154 2.91 12.62 -4.71
CA SER A 154 2.91 12.05 -3.34
C SER A 154 3.57 12.97 -2.31
N PRO A 155 4.77 13.53 -2.53
CA PRO A 155 5.40 14.41 -1.55
C PRO A 155 4.60 15.71 -1.30
N ILE A 156 3.93 16.23 -2.33
CA ILE A 156 3.12 17.45 -2.25
C ILE A 156 1.89 17.19 -1.37
N ILE A 157 1.19 16.08 -1.62
CA ILE A 157 0.02 15.66 -0.87
C ILE A 157 0.39 15.37 0.60
N GLN A 158 1.49 14.69 0.85
CA GLN A 158 1.97 14.39 2.21
C GLN A 158 2.31 15.66 3.00
N LYS A 159 2.93 16.65 2.35
CA LYS A 159 3.18 17.97 2.94
C LYS A 159 1.89 18.71 3.24
N ALA A 160 0.94 18.72 2.31
CA ALA A 160 -0.36 19.38 2.49
C ALA A 160 -1.18 18.78 3.63
N LEU A 161 -1.15 17.46 3.79
CA LEU A 161 -1.87 16.73 4.85
C LEU A 161 -1.14 16.71 6.20
N GLY A 162 0.08 17.25 6.30
CA GLY A 162 0.88 17.18 7.52
C GLY A 162 1.28 15.75 7.92
N THR A 163 1.15 14.78 7.02
CA THR A 163 1.56 13.38 7.21
C THR A 163 2.99 13.12 6.76
N SER A 164 3.66 14.17 6.24
CA SER A 164 5.08 14.13 5.90
C SER A 164 5.88 13.69 7.12
N PRO A 165 6.61 12.56 7.06
CA PRO A 165 7.51 12.17 8.14
C PRO A 165 8.64 13.20 8.17
N THR A 166 8.52 14.16 9.08
CA THR A 166 9.58 15.12 9.40
C THR A 166 10.10 14.79 10.78
#